data_AF-A0A416VUA5-F1
#
_entry.id   AF-A0A416VUA5-F1
#
_cell.length_a   1.000
_cell.length_b   1.000
_cell.length_c   1.000
_cell.angle_alpha   90.00
_cell.angle_beta   90.00
_cell.angle_gamma   90.00
#
_symmetry.space_group_name_H-M   'P 1'
#
loop_
_entity.id
_entity.type
_entity.pdbx_description
1 polymer ?
#
loop_
_entity_poly.entity_id
_entity_poly.type
_entity_poly.pdbx_seq_one_letter_code
_entity_poly.pdbx_strand_id
1 'polypeptide(L)'
;MAKCQNLTIQQQYERGVRLFDIRIKIIDDKLYSSHGIATYKVKFPSLFAYLNHQRDCTVRLLLESGDEELFKSYAENLPYMYINIRFVGGQRKKDWVKVADLPDFSCTDYYWKHRKWWMIPYPQRYAKKYNQKNKEFINNDVWSMFDFIDI
;
A
#
# COMPACT_ATOMS: atom_id res chain seq x y z
N MET A 1 15.44 -9.71 2.57
CA MET A 1 14.63 -8.84 3.46
C MET A 1 13.77 -7.92 2.58
N ALA A 2 12.47 -8.17 2.51
CA ALA A 2 11.51 -7.37 1.72
C ALA A 2 10.86 -6.29 2.60
N LYS A 3 11.68 -5.50 3.31
CA LYS A 3 11.20 -4.44 4.21
C LYS A 3 11.17 -3.13 3.41
N CYS A 4 9.98 -2.64 3.06
CA CYS A 4 9.83 -1.38 2.32
C CYS A 4 9.69 -0.14 3.22
N GLN A 5 9.42 -0.33 4.51
CA GLN A 5 9.30 0.76 5.47
C GLN A 5 9.88 0.36 6.83
N ASN A 6 10.55 1.29 7.51
CA ASN A 6 11.02 1.11 8.89
C ASN A 6 10.05 1.68 9.92
N LEU A 7 9.01 2.38 9.47
CA LEU A 7 8.07 3.13 10.28
C LEU A 7 6.73 2.42 10.42
N THR A 8 6.09 2.59 11.57
CA THR A 8 4.67 2.27 11.77
C THR A 8 3.79 3.18 10.92
N ILE A 9 2.53 2.80 10.70
CA ILE A 9 1.55 3.62 9.97
C ILE A 9 1.38 5.01 10.60
N GLN A 10 1.34 5.07 11.94
CA GLN A 10 1.29 6.34 12.67
C GLN A 10 2.52 7.21 12.38
N GLN A 11 3.73 6.64 12.43
CA GLN A 11 4.96 7.38 12.15
C GLN A 11 5.07 7.84 10.70
N GLN A 12 4.50 7.08 9.75
CA GLN A 12 4.38 7.49 8.35
C GLN A 12 3.40 8.65 8.20
N TYR A 13 2.24 8.57 8.87
CA TYR A 13 1.24 9.63 8.87
C TYR A 13 1.78 10.95 9.46
N GLU A 14 2.48 10.90 10.59
CA GLU A 14 3.14 12.05 11.24
C GLU A 14 4.19 12.72 10.33
N ARG A 15 4.72 11.99 9.33
CA ARG A 15 5.65 12.51 8.31
C ARG A 15 4.97 13.02 7.05
N GLY A 16 3.65 13.15 7.06
CA GLY A 16 2.89 13.69 5.93
C GLY A 16 2.40 12.65 4.93
N VAL A 17 2.54 11.35 5.19
CA VAL A 17 1.93 10.33 4.33
C VAL A 17 0.41 10.41 4.44
N ARG A 18 -0.25 10.49 3.28
CA ARG A 18 -1.72 10.48 3.16
C ARG A 18 -2.24 9.37 2.26
N LEU A 19 -1.35 8.66 1.56
CA LEU A 19 -1.67 7.47 0.77
C LEU A 19 -1.02 6.24 1.39
N PHE A 20 -1.82 5.22 1.68
CA PHE A 20 -1.34 3.94 2.19
C PHE A 20 -1.67 2.82 1.19
N ASP A 21 -0.65 2.15 0.64
CA ASP A 21 -0.79 0.95 -0.19
C ASP A 21 -0.86 -0.29 0.71
N ILE A 22 -2.04 -0.89 0.79
CA ILE A 22 -2.30 -2.06 1.63
C ILE A 22 -2.57 -3.26 0.72
N ARG A 23 -1.68 -4.24 0.79
CA ARG A 23 -1.81 -5.50 0.07
C ARG A 23 -2.29 -6.59 1.00
N ILE A 24 -3.40 -7.20 0.63
CA ILE A 24 -4.09 -8.23 1.40
C ILE A 24 -3.71 -9.59 0.82
N LYS A 25 -3.25 -10.49 1.68
CA LYS A 25 -3.09 -11.90 1.39
C LYS A 25 -4.09 -12.70 2.21
N ILE A 26 -4.79 -13.62 1.57
CA ILE A 26 -5.76 -14.50 2.23
C ILE A 26 -5.19 -15.91 2.27
N ILE A 27 -5.16 -16.50 3.47
CA ILE A 27 -4.73 -17.88 3.71
C ILE A 27 -5.73 -18.50 4.68
N ASP A 28 -6.35 -19.61 4.33
CA ASP A 28 -7.36 -20.30 5.15
C ASP A 28 -8.43 -19.33 5.71
N ASP A 29 -9.02 -18.52 4.84
CA ASP A 29 -10.02 -17.46 5.14
C ASP A 29 -9.58 -16.36 6.10
N LYS A 30 -8.28 -16.30 6.43
CA LYS A 30 -7.70 -15.26 7.28
C LYS A 30 -6.98 -14.21 6.45
N LEU A 31 -7.24 -12.95 6.76
CA LEU A 31 -6.59 -11.81 6.12
C LEU A 31 -5.25 -11.50 6.77
N TYR A 32 -4.23 -11.36 5.95
CA TYR A 32 -2.89 -10.95 6.33
C TYR A 32 -2.46 -9.75 5.50
N SER A 33 -1.64 -8.87 6.07
CA SER A 33 -0.95 -7.84 5.27
C SER A 33 0.38 -8.41 4.80
N SER A 34 0.68 -8.30 3.52
CA SER A 34 1.92 -8.83 2.95
C SER A 34 2.66 -7.82 2.10
N HIS A 35 3.99 -7.85 2.16
CA HIS A 35 4.85 -7.27 1.15
C HIS A 35 5.75 -8.37 0.57
N GLY A 36 5.34 -8.99 -0.53
CA GLY A 36 6.01 -10.15 -1.11
C GLY A 36 6.00 -11.36 -0.16
N ILE A 37 7.17 -11.93 0.16
CA ILE A 37 7.35 -13.12 1.00
C ILE A 37 7.09 -12.85 2.50
N ALA A 38 7.00 -11.59 2.92
CA ALA A 38 6.81 -11.22 4.32
C ALA A 38 5.33 -11.04 4.67
N THR A 39 4.82 -11.89 5.56
CA THR A 39 3.46 -11.80 6.14
C THR A 39 3.54 -11.06 7.48
N TYR A 40 2.91 -9.89 7.58
CA TYR A 40 2.76 -9.16 8.84
C TYR A 40 1.39 -9.46 9.44
N LYS A 41 1.34 -9.81 10.74
CA LYS A 41 0.09 -9.86 11.52
C LYS A 41 -0.38 -8.44 11.80
N VAL A 42 -0.94 -7.78 10.79
CA VAL A 42 -1.54 -6.46 10.94
C VAL A 42 -2.97 -6.64 11.43
N LYS A 43 -3.31 -5.97 12.53
CA LYS A 43 -4.70 -5.83 12.98
C LYS A 43 -5.38 -4.76 12.11
N PHE A 44 -5.88 -5.16 10.95
CA PHE A 44 -6.56 -4.25 10.00
C PHE A 44 -7.63 -3.38 10.66
N PRO A 45 -8.48 -3.88 11.57
CA PRO A 45 -9.49 -3.03 12.20
C PRO A 45 -8.90 -1.86 12.99
N SER A 46 -7.81 -2.08 13.74
CA SER A 46 -7.12 -1.03 14.50
C SER A 46 -6.42 -0.03 13.57
N LEU A 47 -5.84 -0.52 12.47
CA LEU A 47 -5.21 0.33 11.46
C LEU A 47 -6.23 1.25 10.79
N PHE A 48 -7.36 0.70 10.32
CA PHE A 48 -8.39 1.50 9.66
C PHE A 48 -9.10 2.42 10.65
N ALA A 49 -9.32 2.02 11.90
CA ALA A 49 -9.85 2.91 12.92
C ALA A 49 -8.95 4.13 13.13
N TYR A 50 -7.63 3.93 13.20
CA TYR A 50 -6.66 5.03 13.33
C TYR A 50 -6.71 5.97 12.12
N LEU A 51 -6.65 5.44 10.89
CA LEU A 51 -6.69 6.27 9.67
C LEU A 51 -8.04 6.99 9.51
N ASN A 52 -9.14 6.34 9.87
CA ASN A 52 -10.48 6.93 9.82
C ASN A 52 -10.63 8.10 10.81
N HIS A 53 -9.90 8.06 11.93
CA HIS A 53 -9.85 9.18 12.86
C HIS A 53 -9.09 10.40 12.29
N GLN A 54 -8.13 10.19 11.37
CA GLN A 54 -7.35 11.29 10.77
C GLN A 54 -8.12 12.07 9.70
N ARG A 55 -9.07 11.41 9.00
CA ARG A 55 -10.04 12.00 8.05
C ARG A 55 -9.48 12.58 6.75
N ASP A 56 -8.19 12.47 6.50
CA ASP A 56 -7.51 13.01 5.31
C ASP A 56 -6.68 11.93 4.57
N CYS A 57 -7.03 10.66 4.77
CA CYS A 57 -6.27 9.53 4.26
C CYS A 57 -6.95 8.84 3.07
N THR A 58 -6.13 8.44 2.11
CA THR A 58 -6.48 7.52 1.01
C THR A 58 -5.81 6.18 1.25
N VAL A 59 -6.57 5.09 1.09
CA VAL A 59 -6.05 3.73 1.19
C VAL A 59 -6.27 3.03 -0.14
N ARG A 60 -5.18 2.59 -0.77
CA ARG A 60 -5.21 1.71 -1.93
C ARG A 60 -5.21 0.26 -1.46
N LEU A 61 -6.21 -0.50 -1.87
CA LEU A 61 -6.33 -1.92 -1.57
C LEU A 61 -5.93 -2.77 -2.78
N LEU A 62 -5.12 -3.79 -2.56
CA LEU A 62 -4.72 -4.77 -3.57
C LEU A 62 -4.81 -6.18 -3.02
N LEU A 63 -5.25 -7.12 -3.85
CA LEU A 63 -5.13 -8.54 -3.53
C LEU A 63 -3.73 -9.03 -3.94
N GLU A 64 -2.90 -9.39 -2.97
CA GLU A 64 -1.59 -10.02 -3.22
C GLU A 64 -1.78 -11.47 -3.70
N SER A 65 -2.56 -12.26 -2.96
CA SER A 65 -2.92 -13.66 -3.29
C SER A 65 -4.01 -14.18 -2.36
N GLY A 66 -4.76 -15.20 -2.79
CA GLY A 66 -5.79 -15.87 -1.98
C GLY A 66 -7.18 -15.75 -2.60
N ASP A 67 -8.22 -15.94 -1.79
CA ASP A 67 -9.63 -15.93 -2.21
C ASP A 67 -10.08 -14.54 -2.69
N GLU A 68 -10.55 -14.47 -3.94
CA GLU A 68 -10.99 -13.24 -4.60
C GLU A 68 -12.36 -12.77 -4.12
N GLU A 69 -13.29 -13.69 -3.85
CA GLU A 69 -14.63 -13.36 -3.36
C GLU A 69 -14.58 -12.83 -1.92
N LEU A 70 -13.75 -13.45 -1.08
CA LEU A 70 -13.51 -12.95 0.27
C LEU A 70 -12.85 -11.58 0.24
N PHE A 71 -11.85 -11.37 -0.62
CA PHE A 71 -11.23 -10.05 -0.79
C PHE A 71 -12.23 -9.01 -1.28
N LYS A 72 -13.04 -9.34 -2.29
CA LYS A 72 -14.08 -8.47 -2.84
C LYS A 72 -15.05 -8.03 -1.75
N SER A 73 -15.66 -9.00 -1.06
CA SER A 73 -16.58 -8.74 0.03
C SER A 73 -15.93 -7.88 1.12
N TYR A 74 -14.70 -8.19 1.53
CA TYR A 74 -14.00 -7.41 2.53
C TYR A 74 -13.73 -5.97 2.07
N ALA A 75 -13.19 -5.80 0.86
CA ALA A 75 -12.79 -4.52 0.30
C ALA A 75 -14.00 -3.59 0.08
N GLU A 76 -15.10 -4.12 -0.44
CA GLU A 76 -16.35 -3.37 -0.68
C GLU A 76 -17.05 -2.98 0.62
N ASN A 77 -16.86 -3.73 1.71
CA ASN A 77 -17.44 -3.40 3.01
C ASN A 77 -16.69 -2.28 3.77
N LEU A 78 -15.38 -2.08 3.49
CA LEU A 78 -14.55 -1.11 4.20
C LEU A 78 -15.03 0.35 4.11
N PRO A 79 -15.46 0.87 2.95
CA PRO A 79 -16.02 2.22 2.83
C PRO A 79 -17.21 2.49 3.75
N TYR A 80 -18.05 1.49 4.02
CA TYR A 80 -19.20 1.63 4.92
C TYR A 80 -18.80 1.66 6.39
N MET A 81 -17.73 0.94 6.77
CA MET A 81 -17.23 0.88 8.14
C MET A 81 -16.33 2.08 8.49
N TYR A 82 -15.61 2.62 7.52
CA TYR A 82 -14.59 3.66 7.71
C TYR A 82 -14.80 4.82 6.75
N ILE A 83 -15.90 5.55 6.97
CA ILE A 83 -16.45 6.60 6.09
C ILE A 83 -15.51 7.79 5.82
N ASN A 84 -14.50 8.01 6.69
CA ASN A 84 -13.56 9.12 6.55
C ASN A 84 -12.28 8.72 5.81
N ILE A 85 -12.21 7.50 5.27
CA ILE A 85 -11.10 7.02 4.44
C ILE A 85 -11.57 6.95 2.99
N ARG A 86 -10.77 7.50 2.08
CA ARG A 86 -10.96 7.27 0.64
C ARG A 86 -10.34 5.93 0.25
N PHE A 87 -11.14 4.87 0.13
CA PHE A 87 -10.67 3.59 -0.42
C PHE A 87 -10.66 3.61 -1.94
N VAL A 88 -9.61 3.06 -2.53
CA VAL A 88 -9.40 2.98 -3.97
C VAL A 88 -8.69 1.69 -4.36
N GLY A 89 -8.66 1.36 -5.65
CA GLY A 89 -7.93 0.20 -6.16
C GLY A 89 -8.83 -1.02 -6.31
N GLY A 90 -8.58 -2.09 -5.56
CA GLY A 90 -9.35 -3.33 -5.67
C GLY A 90 -8.87 -4.28 -6.78
N GLN A 91 -7.64 -4.09 -7.27
CA GLN A 91 -7.04 -4.98 -8.27
C GLN A 91 -6.23 -6.10 -7.64
N ARG A 92 -6.08 -7.20 -8.39
CA ARG A 92 -5.15 -8.28 -8.08
C ARG A 92 -3.74 -7.91 -8.53
N LYS A 93 -2.74 -8.14 -7.67
CA LYS A 93 -1.35 -7.71 -7.92
C LYS A 93 -0.69 -8.42 -9.11
N LYS A 94 -1.07 -9.68 -9.40
CA LYS A 94 -0.40 -10.53 -10.41
C LYS A 94 -0.60 -10.02 -11.84
N ASP A 95 -1.77 -9.49 -12.15
CA ASP A 95 -2.19 -9.09 -13.50
C ASP A 95 -3.01 -7.81 -13.56
N TRP A 96 -3.25 -7.16 -12.41
CA TRP A 96 -3.95 -5.89 -12.29
C TRP A 96 -5.43 -5.93 -12.69
N VAL A 97 -6.01 -7.13 -12.76
CA VAL A 97 -7.45 -7.30 -12.99
C VAL A 97 -8.22 -6.74 -11.79
N LYS A 98 -9.27 -5.97 -12.06
CA LYS A 98 -10.19 -5.42 -11.07
C LYS A 98 -11.04 -6.55 -10.47
N VAL A 99 -11.05 -6.67 -9.15
CA VAL A 99 -11.78 -7.72 -8.41
C VAL A 99 -12.87 -7.10 -7.53
N ALA A 100 -12.56 -5.99 -6.85
CA ALA A 100 -13.49 -5.26 -6.00
C ALA A 100 -13.97 -3.96 -6.66
N ASP A 101 -15.23 -3.60 -6.46
CA ASP A 101 -15.82 -2.34 -6.95
C ASP A 101 -15.43 -1.15 -6.07
N LEU A 102 -14.15 -0.77 -6.17
CA LEU A 102 -13.62 0.45 -5.58
C LEU A 102 -13.31 1.47 -6.69
N PRO A 103 -13.27 2.77 -6.40
CA PRO A 103 -12.83 3.76 -7.38
C PRO A 103 -11.44 3.44 -7.94
N ASP A 104 -11.25 3.69 -9.24
CA ASP A 104 -9.94 3.58 -9.86
C ASP A 104 -8.95 4.62 -9.29
N PHE A 105 -7.68 4.28 -9.41
CA PHE A 105 -6.60 5.03 -8.82
C PHE A 105 -5.41 5.11 -9.75
N SER A 106 -5.00 6.34 -10.06
CA SER A 106 -3.73 6.62 -10.71
C SER A 106 -2.71 7.05 -9.67
N CYS A 107 -1.55 6.40 -9.66
CA CYS A 107 -0.39 6.79 -8.88
C CYS A 107 0.87 6.58 -9.71
N THR A 108 1.79 7.53 -9.58
CA THR A 108 3.15 7.36 -10.06
C THR A 108 3.91 6.58 -9.00
N ASP A 109 4.03 5.28 -9.26
CA ASP A 109 4.84 4.36 -8.48
C ASP A 109 6.33 4.65 -8.75
N TYR A 110 7.02 5.36 -7.85
CA TYR A 110 8.48 5.60 -7.95
C TYR A 110 9.31 4.39 -7.45
N TYR A 111 8.69 3.22 -7.37
CA TYR A 111 9.38 1.96 -7.19
C TYR A 111 10.11 1.61 -8.48
N TRP A 112 11.43 1.43 -8.42
CA TRP A 112 12.16 1.10 -9.64
C TRP A 112 11.81 -0.30 -10.15
N LYS A 113 11.20 -0.37 -11.33
CA LYS A 113 11.06 -1.57 -12.16
C LYS A 113 12.43 -2.07 -12.61
N HIS A 114 13.12 -2.86 -11.77
CA HIS A 114 14.25 -3.67 -12.25
C HIS A 114 13.75 -5.02 -12.74
N ARG A 115 14.40 -5.54 -13.78
CA ARG A 115 14.11 -6.88 -14.35
C ARG A 115 14.26 -8.00 -13.29
N LYS A 116 15.02 -7.80 -12.21
CA LYS A 116 15.43 -8.86 -11.26
C LYS A 116 15.60 -8.31 -9.83
N TRP A 117 14.90 -8.92 -8.86
CA TRP A 117 14.83 -8.48 -7.44
C TRP A 117 16.13 -8.68 -6.63
N TRP A 118 17.06 -9.51 -7.11
CA TRP A 118 18.35 -9.77 -6.46
C TRP A 118 19.45 -8.76 -6.80
N MET A 119 19.16 -7.78 -7.66
CA MET A 119 20.15 -6.78 -8.10
C MET A 119 20.30 -5.59 -7.13
N ILE A 120 19.55 -5.57 -6.02
CA ILE A 120 19.64 -4.51 -5.01
C ILE A 120 20.08 -5.12 -3.67
N PRO A 121 21.40 -5.32 -3.46
CA PRO A 121 21.91 -5.88 -2.22
C PRO A 121 21.64 -4.97 -1.00
N TYR A 122 21.40 -3.66 -1.22
CA TYR A 122 21.14 -2.68 -0.18
C TYR A 122 19.94 -1.77 -0.52
N PRO A 123 18.69 -2.22 -0.30
CA PRO A 123 17.47 -1.49 -0.68
C PRO A 123 17.40 -0.06 -0.11
N GLN A 124 17.82 0.14 1.14
CA GLN A 124 17.83 1.47 1.77
C GLN A 124 18.83 2.44 1.12
N ARG A 125 20.07 2.00 0.85
CA ARG A 125 21.07 2.86 0.19
C ARG A 125 20.63 3.23 -1.23
N TYR A 126 19.98 2.28 -1.91
CA TYR A 126 19.39 2.51 -3.21
C TYR A 126 18.26 3.53 -3.13
N ALA A 127 17.25 3.31 -2.28
CA ALA A 127 16.14 4.24 -2.08
C ALA A 127 16.63 5.65 -1.73
N LYS A 128 17.59 5.81 -0.81
CA LYS A 128 18.18 7.12 -0.49
C LYS A 128 18.75 7.85 -1.71
N LYS A 129 19.49 7.14 -2.57
CA LYS A 129 20.12 7.73 -3.76
C LYS A 129 19.10 8.18 -4.81
N TYR A 130 18.02 7.43 -4.97
CA TYR A 130 17.05 7.66 -6.04
C TYR A 130 15.82 8.45 -5.59
N ASN A 131 15.41 8.39 -4.32
CA ASN A 131 14.36 9.25 -3.76
C ASN A 131 14.71 10.73 -3.92
N GLN A 132 15.98 11.12 -3.75
CA GLN A 132 16.40 12.50 -3.96
C GLN A 132 16.17 12.97 -5.40
N LYS A 133 16.40 12.12 -6.40
CA LYS A 133 16.10 12.41 -7.80
C LYS A 133 14.61 12.32 -8.11
N ASN A 134 13.93 11.32 -7.56
CA ASN A 134 12.51 11.09 -7.78
C ASN A 134 11.64 12.22 -7.21
N LYS A 135 12.12 12.93 -6.18
CA LYS A 135 11.49 14.16 -5.65
C LYS A 135 11.34 15.25 -6.70
N GLU A 136 12.24 15.34 -7.68
CA GLU A 136 12.16 16.33 -8.78
C GLU A 136 10.99 16.08 -9.72
N PHE A 137 10.44 14.85 -9.74
CA PHE A 137 9.32 14.46 -10.59
C PHE A 137 7.98 14.45 -9.85
N ILE A 138 7.96 14.82 -8.55
CA ILE A 138 6.71 14.95 -7.79
C ILE A 138 5.88 16.06 -8.44
N ASN A 139 4.65 15.73 -8.80
CA ASN A 139 3.64 16.69 -9.20
C ASN A 139 2.46 16.64 -8.23
N ASN A 140 1.63 17.69 -8.24
CA ASN A 140 0.44 17.77 -7.38
C ASN A 140 -0.79 17.12 -8.05
N ASP A 141 -0.67 16.64 -9.29
CA ASP A 141 -1.78 16.11 -10.07
C ASP A 141 -2.05 14.63 -9.78
N VAL A 142 -1.01 13.87 -9.41
CA VAL A 142 -1.07 12.43 -9.18
C VAL A 142 -0.29 12.07 -7.92
N TRP A 143 -0.82 11.11 -7.14
CA TRP A 143 -0.10 10.60 -5.98
C TRP A 143 1.26 10.02 -6.37
N SER A 144 2.28 10.34 -5.58
CA SER A 144 3.65 9.86 -5.75
C SER A 144 3.99 8.90 -4.62
N MET A 145 4.34 7.66 -4.95
CA MET A 145 4.59 6.63 -3.94
C MET A 145 6.07 6.21 -3.91
N PHE A 146 6.67 6.24 -2.72
CA PHE A 146 8.12 6.06 -2.49
C PHE A 146 8.42 4.89 -1.54
N ASP A 147 9.57 4.25 -1.73
CA ASP A 147 10.16 3.32 -0.75
C ASP A 147 10.93 4.12 0.33
N PHE A 148 10.76 3.74 1.60
CA PHE A 148 11.39 4.35 2.79
C PHE A 148 11.25 5.88 2.87
N ILE A 149 10.17 6.35 3.49
CA ILE A 149 9.84 7.80 3.59
C ILE A 149 10.90 8.62 4.36
N ASP A 150 11.72 7.96 5.19
CA ASP A 150 12.76 8.59 6.03
C ASP A 150 14.08 8.96 5.34
N ILE A 151 14.27 8.56 4.06
CA ILE A 151 15.58 8.65 3.39
C ILE A 151 15.54 9.34 2.04
#